data_AF-A0A2V8VH42-F1
#
_entry.id   AF-A0A2V8VH42-F1
#
_cell.length_a   1.000
_cell.length_b   1.000
_cell.length_c   1.000
_cell.angle_alpha   90.00
_cell.angle_beta   90.00
_cell.angle_gamma   90.00
#
_symmetry.space_group_name_H-M   'P 1'
#
loop_
_entity.id
_entity.type
_entity.pdbx_description
1 polymer ?
#
loop_
_entity_poly.entity_id
_entity_poly.type
_entity_poly.pdbx_seq_one_letter_code
_entity_poly.pdbx_strand_id
1 'polypeptide(L)'
;MPQAAPAPKANPLLAPVASAALDRIKAKYSEQVIEAPKPFEVVYHLFSITTRQRLNLKLDVGEVEQPPTASRVWPTANWHEREVFDLFGIRFHGHPDMTRILMTDEWVGHPLRKDYPLEGKPEDHMQLREVTTAEHVYTYDKSSIKGFGWKKEVEKTGEGRG
;
A
#
# COMPACT_ATOMS: atom_id res chain seq x y z
N MET A 1 -31.31 61.88 21.91
CA MET A 1 -32.11 60.95 21.09
C MET A 1 -31.33 60.68 19.80
N PRO A 2 -30.54 59.59 19.68
CA PRO A 2 -29.85 59.29 18.44
C PRO A 2 -30.87 58.82 17.38
N GLN A 3 -30.93 59.55 16.27
CA GLN A 3 -31.75 59.26 15.10
C GLN A 3 -31.22 57.97 14.43
N ALA A 4 -32.10 56.98 14.27
CA ALA A 4 -31.76 55.70 13.67
C ALA A 4 -31.29 55.86 12.21
N ALA A 5 -30.14 55.27 11.89
CA ALA A 5 -29.65 55.16 10.52
C ALA A 5 -30.64 54.37 9.65
N PRO A 6 -30.92 54.78 8.41
CA PRO A 6 -31.84 54.05 7.53
C PRO A 6 -31.27 52.66 7.18
N ALA A 7 -32.12 51.65 7.25
CA ALA A 7 -31.77 50.25 6.96
C ALA A 7 -31.09 50.10 5.58
N PRO A 8 -30.09 49.21 5.43
CA PRO A 8 -29.45 48.97 4.15
C PRO A 8 -30.46 48.40 3.14
N LYS A 9 -30.53 49.00 1.95
CA LYS A 9 -31.36 48.51 0.85
C LYS A 9 -30.94 47.07 0.52
N ALA A 10 -31.91 46.15 0.50
CA ALA A 10 -31.67 44.75 0.20
C ALA A 10 -30.93 44.60 -1.14
N ASN A 11 -29.78 43.93 -1.11
CA ASN A 11 -29.00 43.64 -2.31
C ASN A 11 -29.74 42.54 -3.12
N PRO A 12 -30.19 42.80 -4.35
CA PRO A 12 -30.97 41.83 -5.14
C PRO A 12 -30.20 40.55 -5.49
N LEU A 13 -28.87 40.52 -5.27
CA LEU A 13 -28.03 39.33 -5.44
C LEU A 13 -28.08 38.35 -4.24
N LEU A 14 -28.72 38.73 -3.14
CA LEU A 14 -28.96 37.88 -1.94
C LEU A 14 -30.37 37.29 -1.89
N ALA A 15 -31.15 37.39 -2.97
CA ALA A 15 -32.40 36.64 -3.06
C ALA A 15 -32.08 35.14 -2.88
N PRO A 16 -32.86 34.38 -2.09
CA PRO A 16 -32.65 32.95 -1.97
C PRO A 16 -32.79 32.36 -3.37
N VAL A 17 -31.67 31.89 -3.94
CA VAL A 17 -31.68 31.11 -5.17
C VAL A 17 -32.70 30.02 -4.93
N ALA A 18 -33.79 30.02 -5.72
CA ALA A 18 -34.94 29.15 -5.50
C ALA A 18 -34.44 27.73 -5.21
N SER A 19 -34.84 27.16 -4.06
CA SER A 19 -34.39 25.83 -3.63
C SER A 19 -34.54 24.80 -4.74
N ALA A 20 -35.58 24.95 -5.58
CA ALA A 20 -35.83 24.13 -6.77
C ALA A 20 -34.69 24.12 -7.81
N ALA A 21 -33.93 25.21 -7.97
CA ALA A 21 -32.77 25.26 -8.85
C ALA A 21 -31.57 24.51 -8.23
N LEU A 22 -31.36 24.66 -6.92
CA LEU A 22 -30.39 23.86 -6.17
C LEU A 22 -30.78 22.38 -6.12
N ASP A 23 -32.07 22.05 -6.04
CA ASP A 23 -32.59 20.68 -6.04
C ASP A 23 -32.47 20.06 -7.43
N ARG A 24 -32.63 20.84 -8.51
CA ARG A 24 -32.34 20.40 -9.88
C ARG A 24 -30.86 20.15 -10.12
N ILE A 25 -29.99 21.01 -9.59
CA ILE A 25 -28.54 20.82 -9.62
C ILE A 25 -28.22 19.55 -8.81
N LYS A 26 -28.68 19.45 -7.56
CA LYS A 26 -28.50 18.25 -6.73
C LYS A 26 -29.03 16.99 -7.41
N ALA A 27 -30.19 17.01 -8.06
CA ALA A 27 -30.74 15.86 -8.78
C ALA A 27 -29.94 15.51 -10.05
N LYS A 28 -29.43 16.51 -10.77
CA LYS A 28 -28.59 16.31 -11.96
C LYS A 28 -27.17 15.82 -11.61
N TYR A 29 -26.67 16.18 -10.43
CA TYR A 29 -25.34 15.80 -9.93
C TYR A 29 -25.38 14.69 -8.86
N SER A 30 -26.55 14.26 -8.37
CA SER A 30 -26.69 13.12 -7.44
C SER A 30 -26.51 11.78 -8.14
N GLU A 31 -26.78 11.75 -9.44
CA GLU A 31 -26.53 10.59 -10.30
C GLU A 31 -25.07 10.52 -10.73
N GLN A 32 -24.36 11.65 -10.67
CA GLN A 32 -22.90 11.68 -10.67
C GLN A 32 -22.44 11.48 -9.23
N VAL A 33 -22.69 10.29 -8.69
CA VAL A 33 -21.86 9.80 -7.59
C VAL A 33 -20.44 9.88 -8.12
N ILE A 34 -19.67 10.87 -7.64
CA ILE A 34 -18.23 10.93 -7.89
C ILE A 34 -17.71 9.70 -7.16
N GLU A 35 -17.66 8.58 -7.89
CA GLU A 35 -17.15 7.33 -7.37
C GLU A 35 -15.74 7.64 -6.90
N ALA A 36 -15.48 7.45 -5.60
CA ALA A 36 -14.18 7.74 -5.04
C ALA A 36 -13.14 6.97 -5.86
N PRO A 37 -11.99 7.58 -6.22
CA PRO A 37 -10.99 6.88 -6.98
C PRO A 37 -10.59 5.62 -6.22
N LYS A 38 -10.72 4.46 -6.88
CA LYS A 38 -10.29 3.17 -6.36
C LYS A 38 -8.87 2.90 -6.89
N PRO A 39 -7.82 3.13 -6.09
CA PRO A 39 -6.45 3.07 -6.58
C PRO A 39 -5.93 1.64 -6.74
N PHE A 40 -6.62 0.65 -6.16
CA PHE A 40 -6.20 -0.74 -6.15
C PHE A 40 -7.18 -1.63 -6.91
N GLU A 41 -6.66 -2.60 -7.65
CA GLU A 41 -7.43 -3.71 -8.23
C GLU A 41 -6.86 -5.01 -7.66
N VAL A 42 -7.68 -5.78 -6.95
CA VAL A 42 -7.33 -7.11 -6.46
C VAL A 42 -7.83 -8.14 -7.46
N VAL A 43 -6.91 -8.98 -7.96
CA VAL A 43 -7.23 -9.97 -9.00
C VAL A 43 -7.01 -11.38 -8.48
N TYR A 44 -8.05 -12.21 -8.52
CA TYR A 44 -7.96 -13.64 -8.23
C TYR A 44 -7.93 -14.46 -9.51
N HIS A 45 -6.93 -15.32 -9.64
CA HIS A 45 -6.79 -16.26 -10.75
C HIS A 45 -7.27 -17.65 -10.34
N LEU A 46 -8.41 -18.05 -10.87
CA LEU A 46 -9.03 -19.34 -10.61
C LEU A 46 -8.84 -20.25 -11.82
N PHE A 47 -8.52 -21.52 -11.54
CA PHE A 47 -8.36 -22.54 -12.57
C PHE A 47 -9.17 -23.78 -12.23
N SER A 48 -10.02 -24.21 -13.17
CA SER A 48 -10.75 -25.47 -13.09
C SER A 48 -9.94 -26.57 -13.76
N ILE A 49 -9.50 -27.57 -12.99
CA ILE A 49 -8.74 -28.71 -13.51
C ILE A 49 -9.61 -29.57 -14.43
N THR A 50 -10.88 -29.77 -14.08
CA THR A 50 -11.82 -30.64 -14.80
C THR A 50 -12.19 -30.06 -16.17
N THR A 51 -12.53 -28.77 -16.23
CA THR A 51 -12.95 -28.12 -17.49
C THR A 51 -11.78 -27.42 -18.21
N ARG A 52 -10.60 -27.36 -17.59
CA ARG A 52 -9.41 -26.63 -18.08
C ARG A 52 -9.66 -25.15 -18.39
N GLN A 53 -10.62 -24.55 -17.69
CA GLN A 53 -10.98 -23.15 -17.86
C GLN A 53 -10.31 -22.27 -16.81
N ARG A 54 -9.98 -21.04 -17.20
CA ARG A 54 -9.45 -19.99 -16.33
C ARG A 54 -10.50 -18.91 -16.13
N LEU A 55 -10.63 -18.45 -14.90
CA LEU A 55 -11.50 -17.34 -14.54
C LEU A 55 -10.69 -16.32 -13.74
N ASN A 56 -10.78 -15.05 -14.12
CA ASN A 56 -10.17 -13.95 -13.39
C ASN A 56 -11.29 -13.15 -12.72
N LEU A 57 -11.24 -13.05 -11.40
CA LEU A 57 -12.13 -12.17 -10.64
C LEU A 57 -11.36 -10.89 -10.31
N LYS A 58 -11.89 -9.75 -10.74
CA LYS A 58 -11.32 -8.43 -10.51
C LYS A 58 -12.20 -7.69 -9.51
N LEU A 59 -11.57 -7.08 -8.53
CA LEU A 59 -12.24 -6.29 -7.52
C LEU A 59 -11.52 -4.95 -7.37
N ASP A 60 -12.21 -3.87 -7.70
CA ASP A 60 -11.71 -2.53 -7.45
C ASP A 60 -11.88 -2.19 -5.97
N VAL A 61 -10.80 -1.77 -5.32
CA VAL A 61 -10.73 -1.54 -3.88
C VAL A 61 -10.26 -0.10 -3.61
N GLY A 62 -11.05 0.62 -2.82
CA GLY A 62 -10.69 1.92 -2.26
C GLY A 62 -9.60 1.82 -1.19
N GLU A 63 -8.92 2.93 -0.87
CA GLU A 63 -7.80 2.93 0.07
C GLU A 63 -8.15 2.47 1.50
N VAL A 64 -9.39 2.74 1.93
CA VAL A 64 -9.90 2.38 3.28
C VAL A 64 -10.81 1.14 3.22
N GLU A 65 -11.14 0.65 2.04
CA GLU A 65 -12.04 -0.47 1.86
C GLU A 65 -11.36 -1.79 2.22
N GLN A 66 -12.13 -2.69 2.85
CA GLN A 66 -11.66 -4.00 3.26
C GLN A 66 -12.41 -5.09 2.50
N PRO A 67 -11.87 -5.62 1.39
CA PRO A 67 -12.52 -6.67 0.64
C PRO A 67 -12.67 -7.95 1.47
N PRO A 68 -13.70 -8.78 1.21
CA PRO A 68 -13.89 -10.04 1.91
C PRO A 68 -12.75 -11.02 1.60
N THR A 69 -12.32 -11.79 2.60
CA THR A 69 -11.31 -12.84 2.43
C THR A 69 -11.84 -14.01 1.58
N ALA A 70 -10.99 -14.53 0.69
CA ALA A 70 -11.19 -15.78 -0.03
C ALA A 70 -10.63 -16.99 0.73
N SER A 71 -9.84 -16.77 1.79
CA SER A 71 -9.18 -17.82 2.60
C SER A 71 -10.14 -18.87 3.19
N ARG A 72 -11.40 -18.49 3.45
CA ARG A 72 -12.44 -19.41 3.93
C ARG A 72 -12.82 -20.47 2.88
N VAL A 73 -12.74 -20.14 1.59
CA VAL A 73 -13.06 -21.05 0.49
C VAL A 73 -11.80 -21.73 -0.02
N TRP A 74 -10.71 -20.97 -0.17
CA TRP A 74 -9.41 -21.46 -0.62
C TRP A 74 -8.33 -21.15 0.42
N PRO A 75 -7.91 -22.12 1.25
CA PRO A 75 -6.90 -21.89 2.29
C PRO A 75 -5.57 -21.33 1.78
N THR A 76 -5.22 -21.61 0.52
CA THR A 76 -4.03 -21.06 -0.14
C THR A 76 -4.07 -19.54 -0.27
N ALA A 77 -5.26 -18.92 -0.31
CA ALA A 77 -5.41 -17.48 -0.37
C ALA A 77 -4.89 -16.78 0.90
N ASN A 78 -4.71 -17.49 2.02
CA ASN A 78 -4.20 -16.92 3.27
C ASN A 78 -2.84 -16.21 3.08
N TRP A 79 -1.89 -16.90 2.44
CA TRP A 79 -0.56 -16.35 2.21
C TRP A 79 -0.59 -15.18 1.21
N HIS A 80 -1.38 -15.31 0.14
CA HIS A 80 -1.51 -14.28 -0.87
C HIS A 80 -2.18 -13.00 -0.31
N GLU A 81 -3.20 -13.13 0.52
CA GLU A 81 -3.85 -11.98 1.17
C GLU A 81 -2.91 -11.28 2.16
N ARG A 82 -2.08 -12.03 2.89
CA ARG A 82 -1.04 -11.46 3.76
C ARG A 82 0.08 -10.77 2.99
N GLU A 83 0.49 -11.32 1.85
CA GLU A 83 1.46 -10.69 0.94
C GLU A 83 0.92 -9.35 0.42
N VAL A 84 -0.32 -9.32 -0.05
CA VAL A 84 -0.97 -8.09 -0.52
C VAL A 84 -1.08 -7.06 0.60
N PHE A 85 -1.39 -7.51 1.82
CA PHE A 85 -1.37 -6.63 2.99
C PHE A 85 0.02 -6.05 3.28
N ASP A 86 1.06 -6.87 3.24
CA ASP A 86 2.41 -6.42 3.56
C ASP A 86 2.96 -5.43 2.51
N LEU A 87 2.73 -5.72 1.23
CA LEU A 87 3.31 -4.97 0.12
C LEU A 87 2.45 -3.80 -0.37
N PHE A 88 1.12 -3.87 -0.25
CA PHE A 88 0.18 -2.85 -0.71
C PHE A 88 -0.69 -2.27 0.41
N GLY A 89 -0.72 -2.87 1.60
CA GLY A 89 -1.48 -2.34 2.75
C GLY A 89 -2.98 -2.60 2.72
N ILE A 90 -3.45 -3.46 1.80
CA ILE A 90 -4.88 -3.79 1.70
C ILE A 90 -5.22 -4.80 2.79
N ARG A 91 -6.23 -4.48 3.61
CA ARG A 91 -6.70 -5.37 4.69
C ARG A 91 -7.93 -6.15 4.24
N PHE A 92 -7.96 -7.45 4.50
CA PHE A 92 -9.08 -8.32 4.15
C PHE A 92 -9.99 -8.55 5.36
N HIS A 93 -11.30 -8.38 5.17
CA HIS A 93 -12.29 -8.62 6.20
C HIS A 93 -12.50 -10.13 6.40
N GLY A 94 -12.37 -10.58 7.66
CA GLY A 94 -12.58 -11.99 8.05
C GLY A 94 -11.35 -12.90 7.89
N HIS A 95 -10.19 -12.35 7.56
CA HIS A 95 -8.95 -13.11 7.47
C HIS A 95 -8.45 -13.54 8.87
N PRO A 96 -7.99 -14.80 9.06
CA PRO A 96 -7.67 -15.34 10.38
C PRO A 96 -6.43 -14.71 11.05
N ASP A 97 -5.42 -14.31 10.26
CA ASP A 97 -4.20 -13.69 10.78
C ASP A 97 -3.63 -12.67 9.78
N MET A 98 -3.73 -11.38 10.10
CA MET A 98 -3.29 -10.27 9.24
C MET A 98 -1.99 -9.66 9.77
N THR A 99 -0.93 -10.47 9.72
CA THR A 99 0.44 -10.08 10.08
C THR A 99 1.33 -10.06 8.84
N ARG A 100 2.38 -9.21 8.88
CA ARG A 100 3.40 -9.11 7.83
C ARG A 100 4.12 -10.45 7.66
N ILE A 101 4.59 -10.74 6.44
CA ILE A 101 5.25 -12.03 6.12
C ILE A 101 6.54 -11.88 5.32
N LEU A 102 6.70 -10.79 4.57
CA LEU A 102 7.88 -10.53 3.75
C LEU A 102 8.77 -9.46 4.39
N MET A 103 8.16 -8.39 4.87
CA MET A 103 8.88 -7.29 5.52
C MET A 103 9.06 -7.57 7.01
N THR A 104 10.11 -6.99 7.59
CA THR A 104 10.34 -7.01 9.04
C THR A 104 9.24 -6.24 9.77
N ASP A 105 9.00 -6.56 11.04
CA ASP A 105 7.99 -5.87 11.85
C ASP A 105 8.26 -4.37 12.02
N GLU A 106 9.50 -3.97 11.84
CA GLU A 106 9.98 -2.58 11.93
C GLU A 106 9.84 -1.82 10.61
N TRP A 107 9.41 -2.48 9.54
CA TRP A 107 9.25 -1.86 8.23
C TRP A 107 8.08 -0.87 8.22
N VAL A 108 8.33 0.32 7.68
CA VAL A 108 7.34 1.39 7.54
C VAL A 108 6.78 1.42 6.13
N GLY A 109 5.46 1.42 6.03
CA GLY A 109 4.77 1.51 4.75
C GLY A 109 4.73 0.19 3.97
N HIS A 110 4.53 0.32 2.67
CA HIS A 110 4.12 -0.73 1.73
C HIS A 110 4.89 -0.57 0.40
N PRO A 111 5.98 -1.32 0.20
CA PRO A 111 6.97 -1.07 -0.85
C PRO A 111 6.45 -1.06 -2.29
N LEU A 112 5.37 -1.80 -2.59
CA LEU A 112 4.85 -1.89 -3.96
C LEU A 112 3.84 -0.78 -4.30
N ARG A 113 3.56 0.14 -3.38
CA ARG A 113 2.76 1.32 -3.70
C ARG A 113 3.54 2.33 -4.54
N LYS A 114 2.83 3.07 -5.38
CA LYS A 114 3.43 4.06 -6.30
C LYS A 114 3.94 5.31 -5.62
N ASP A 115 3.35 5.68 -4.48
CA ASP A 115 3.78 6.75 -3.59
C ASP A 115 4.96 6.34 -2.70
N TYR A 116 5.35 5.07 -2.71
CA TYR A 116 6.47 4.59 -1.91
C TYR A 116 7.81 5.08 -2.50
N PRO A 117 8.69 5.71 -1.70
CA PRO A 117 9.99 6.15 -2.17
C PRO A 117 10.85 4.94 -2.57
N LEU A 118 11.17 4.83 -3.86
CA LEU A 118 12.05 3.79 -4.41
C LEU A 118 13.54 4.11 -4.19
N GLU A 119 13.86 5.39 -3.99
CA GLU A 119 15.20 5.85 -3.70
C GLU A 119 15.41 5.87 -2.19
N GLY A 120 16.42 5.13 -1.74
CA GLY A 120 16.72 4.96 -0.31
C GLY A 120 17.39 3.62 -0.09
N LYS A 121 18.09 3.50 1.03
CA LYS A 121 18.57 2.19 1.47
C LYS A 121 17.47 1.53 2.32
N PRO A 122 17.44 0.18 2.41
CA PRO A 122 16.45 -0.52 3.22
C PRO A 122 16.38 -0.02 4.68
N GLU A 123 17.50 0.41 5.26
CA GLU A 123 17.56 1.00 6.60
C GLU A 123 16.71 2.29 6.77
N ASP A 124 16.49 3.05 5.70
CA ASP A 124 15.73 4.31 5.74
C ASP A 124 14.24 4.07 5.97
N HIS A 125 13.77 2.85 5.70
CA HIS A 125 12.37 2.45 5.85
C HIS A 125 12.11 1.67 7.15
N MET A 126 13.15 1.46 7.95
CA MET A 126 13.07 0.71 9.20
C MET A 126 12.89 1.67 10.37
N GLN A 127 11.87 1.44 11.20
CA GLN A 127 11.81 2.05 12.53
C GLN A 127 12.87 1.39 13.40
N LEU A 128 14.06 1.98 13.44
CA LEU A 128 15.10 1.59 14.38
C LEU A 128 14.53 1.73 15.80
N ARG A 129 14.31 0.58 16.46
CA ARG A 129 14.00 0.58 17.89
C ARG A 129 15.29 0.92 18.63
N GLU A 130 15.21 1.83 19.60
CA GLU A 130 16.28 1.98 20.57
C GLU A 130 16.42 0.65 21.32
N VAL A 131 17.47 -0.10 20.99
CA VAL A 131 17.82 -1.31 21.72
C VAL A 131 18.31 -0.87 23.09
N THR A 132 17.47 -1.05 24.12
CA THR A 132 17.97 -1.05 25.50
C THR A 132 18.80 -2.33 25.65
N THR A 133 20.11 -2.18 25.42
CA THR A 133 21.08 -3.27 25.35
C THR A 133 20.99 -4.23 26.53
N ALA A 134 20.44 -5.42 26.29
CA ALA A 134 20.74 -6.62 27.07
C ALA A 134 20.70 -7.93 26.26
N GLU A 135 20.14 -7.96 25.03
CA GLU A 135 19.96 -9.22 24.32
C GLU A 135 20.72 -9.27 22.98
N HIS A 136 21.86 -9.97 23.02
CA HIS A 136 22.58 -10.65 21.95
C HIS A 136 22.75 -9.93 20.59
N VAL A 137 23.84 -9.17 20.47
CA VAL A 137 24.46 -8.84 19.18
C VAL A 137 25.26 -10.07 18.71
N TYR A 138 24.83 -10.72 17.62
CA TYR A 138 25.68 -11.68 16.91
C TYR A 138 26.81 -10.92 16.21
N THR A 139 27.95 -10.73 16.87
CA THR A 139 29.16 -10.27 16.20
C THR A 139 29.77 -11.44 15.44
N TYR A 140 29.68 -11.40 14.11
CA TYR A 140 30.36 -12.34 13.23
C TYR A 140 31.87 -12.07 13.25
N ASP A 141 32.63 -12.91 13.98
CA ASP A 141 34.08 -12.86 13.95
C ASP A 141 34.62 -13.52 12.67
N LYS A 142 35.01 -12.68 11.69
CA LYS A 142 35.64 -13.13 10.44
C LYS A 142 36.95 -13.89 10.67
N SER A 143 37.56 -13.83 11.85
CA SER A 143 38.78 -14.58 12.20
C SER A 143 38.52 -16.08 12.42
N SER A 144 37.27 -16.46 12.68
CA SER A 144 36.86 -17.85 12.92
C SER A 144 36.79 -18.70 11.64
N ILE A 145 36.88 -18.11 10.45
CA ILE A 145 36.97 -18.86 9.18
C ILE A 145 38.45 -19.19 8.90
N LYS A 146 39.11 -19.90 9.80
CA LYS A 146 40.38 -20.57 9.52
C LYS A 146 40.07 -21.98 9.02
N GLY A 147 40.05 -22.16 7.70
CA GLY A 147 39.94 -23.50 7.11
C GLY A 147 39.61 -23.57 5.62
N PHE A 148 39.00 -22.53 5.04
CA PHE A 148 38.67 -22.53 3.61
C PHE A 148 39.67 -21.70 2.81
N GLY A 149 40.72 -22.38 2.32
CA GLY A 149 41.74 -21.81 1.45
C GLY A 149 41.19 -21.52 0.06
N TRP A 150 40.75 -20.30 -0.19
CA TRP A 150 40.57 -19.79 -1.55
C TRP A 150 41.93 -19.32 -2.07
N LYS A 151 42.53 -20.05 -3.01
CA LYS A 151 43.66 -19.55 -3.80
C LYS A 151 43.08 -18.80 -5.01
N LYS A 152 43.28 -17.47 -5.02
CA LYS A 152 43.06 -16.66 -6.22
C LYS A 152 44.31 -16.74 -7.08
N GLU A 153 44.28 -17.58 -8.11
CA GLU A 153 45.31 -17.57 -9.15
C GLU A 153 44.91 -16.53 -10.20
N VAL A 154 45.71 -15.48 -10.34
CA VAL A 154 45.55 -14.48 -11.39
C VAL A 154 46.69 -14.69 -12.37
N GLU A 155 46.39 -15.34 -13.48
CA GLU A 155 47.26 -15.42 -14.64
C GLU A 155 47.44 -14.01 -15.22
N LYS A 156 48.65 -13.46 -15.14
CA LYS A 156 48.99 -12.21 -15.82
C LYS A 156 49.47 -12.54 -17.22
N THR A 157 48.58 -12.41 -18.20
CA THR A 157 48.99 -12.28 -19.61
C THR A 157 49.64 -10.91 -19.79
N GLY A 158 50.97 -10.87 -19.75
CA GLY A 158 51.77 -9.70 -20.07
C GLY A 158 52.20 -9.73 -21.53
N GLU A 159 51.51 -8.95 -22.35
CA GLU A 159 51.94 -8.53 -23.69
C GLU A 159 53.23 -7.68 -23.58
N GLY A 160 54.19 -7.88 -24.48
CA GLY A 160 55.57 -7.42 -24.33
C GLY A 160 55.87 -5.97 -24.74
N ARG A 161 57.10 -5.53 -24.40
CA ARG A 161 57.99 -4.61 -25.14
C ARG A 161 59.22 -4.31 -24.27
N GLY A 162 60.41 -4.35 -24.89
CA GLY A 162 61.69 -3.98 -24.29
C GLY A 162 62.82 -4.85 -24.81
#